data_AF-A0A0M8XT32-F1
#
_entry.id   AF-A0A0M8XT32-F1
#
_cell.length_a   1.000
_cell.length_b   1.000
_cell.length_c   1.000
_cell.angle_alpha   90.00
_cell.angle_beta   90.00
_cell.angle_gamma   90.00
#
_symmetry.space_group_name_H-M   'P 1'
#
loop_
_entity.id
_entity.type
_entity.pdbx_description
1 polymer ?
#
loop_
_entity_poly.entity_id
_entity_poly.type
_entity_poly.pdbx_seq_one_letter_code
_entity_poly.pdbx_strand_id
1 'polypeptide(L)'
;MLEYLKRVTAELQETRQRLADAEEPVAIVAMACRYPGGVRSPEDLWRLVAEGVDAIGDFPTDRGWDGEGKGGFLYDAADFDAGFFGISPREALATDPQQRLLLEVAWEAFERGGLTADAVRGSRTGVFAGVMYGDYASRFRTPPEEVAGHLGTGSAGSVASGRLAYTFGLTGPAVTIDTACSSSLVALHLAARSLRAGECDLALAGGVAVMATERTFTEFAKQGGLASDGRCKAFSADADGTGWSEGAGILLLERLSDARRNGHPVLAIVTGSAVDQDGASSGLTAPNGPAQERVIRQALADAGLTAADVDVVEAHGTGTRLGDPIEAQALLATYGQDRDTPVLLGSVKSNIGHTQTAAGVAGVIKVVQAMRHGVAPRTLHADRPSPHVDWDRGAVRLLADAEPWPAADRPRRAAVSSFGISGTNAHVILEQAEPPLTEEPAGDAVAWVLSGKDGDALRAQARQLLEHLAEHPEQHPSAVARSLVRTRTAFPHRAVVLGDVRAGLAALSRDEPSVDVVTGQAAASTGVAFVFPGQGSQWSGMAVELYGSSPVFRARLDECAAAL
;
A
#
# COMPACT_ATOMS: atom_id res chain seq x y z
N MET A 1 5.40 40.77 -37.13
CA MET A 1 4.05 40.26 -36.78
C MET A 1 3.98 38.74 -36.75
N LEU A 2 4.41 38.03 -37.82
CA LEU A 2 4.37 36.56 -37.86
C LEU A 2 5.29 35.87 -36.83
N GLU A 3 6.51 36.39 -36.61
CA GLU A 3 7.43 35.88 -35.57
C GLU A 3 6.92 36.12 -34.14
N TYR A 4 6.27 37.26 -33.90
CA TYR A 4 5.63 37.56 -32.63
C TYR A 4 4.48 36.59 -32.33
N LEU A 5 3.63 36.31 -33.33
CA LEU A 5 2.55 35.31 -33.21
C LEU A 5 3.09 33.89 -32.95
N LYS A 6 4.18 33.49 -33.62
CA LYS A 6 4.84 32.19 -33.35
C LYS A 6 5.37 32.10 -31.92
N ARG A 7 6.03 33.15 -31.43
CA ARG A 7 6.55 33.21 -30.06
C ARG A 7 5.43 33.13 -29.02
N VAL A 8 4.38 33.95 -29.17
CA VAL A 8 3.22 33.95 -28.26
C VAL A 8 2.49 32.59 -28.28
N THR A 9 2.40 31.93 -29.45
CA THR A 9 1.79 30.60 -29.54
C THR A 9 2.63 29.53 -28.82
N ALA A 10 3.96 29.58 -28.97
CA ALA A 10 4.86 28.68 -28.27
C ALA A 10 4.83 28.92 -26.75
N GLU A 11 4.86 30.17 -26.28
CA GLU A 11 4.73 30.54 -24.86
C GLU A 11 3.37 30.09 -24.29
N LEU A 12 2.29 30.21 -25.05
CA LEU A 12 0.96 29.73 -24.64
C LEU A 12 0.90 28.21 -24.57
N GLN A 13 1.50 27.50 -25.53
CA GLN A 13 1.59 26.03 -25.53
C GLN A 13 2.42 25.55 -24.34
N GLU A 14 3.56 26.19 -24.09
CA GLU A 14 4.41 25.88 -22.95
C GLU A 14 3.69 26.14 -21.61
N THR A 15 2.95 27.25 -21.50
CA THR A 15 2.15 27.56 -20.31
C THR A 15 1.04 26.54 -20.08
N ARG A 16 0.34 26.12 -21.16
CA ARG A 16 -0.68 25.08 -21.08
C ARG A 16 -0.11 23.71 -20.71
N GLN A 17 1.07 23.37 -21.23
CA GLN A 17 1.74 22.12 -20.89
C GLN A 17 2.14 22.11 -19.42
N ARG A 18 2.77 23.19 -18.93
CA ARG A 18 3.11 23.30 -17.50
C ARG A 18 1.89 23.23 -16.58
N LEU A 19 0.75 23.79 -17.01
CA LEU A 19 -0.50 23.67 -16.27
C LEU A 19 -1.01 22.22 -16.26
N ALA A 20 -1.00 21.56 -17.41
CA ALA A 20 -1.40 20.16 -17.53
C ALA A 20 -0.50 19.22 -16.69
N ASP A 21 0.81 19.45 -16.68
CA ASP A 21 1.77 18.68 -15.87
C ASP A 21 1.56 18.93 -14.36
N ALA A 22 1.26 20.19 -13.98
CA ALA A 22 0.99 20.56 -12.58
C ALA A 22 -0.33 19.98 -12.05
N GLU A 23 -1.33 19.81 -12.92
CA GLU A 23 -2.64 19.24 -12.62
C GLU A 23 -2.70 17.73 -12.89
N GLU A 24 -1.61 17.10 -13.34
CA GLU A 24 -1.62 15.70 -13.75
C GLU A 24 -2.02 14.76 -12.59
N PRO A 25 -3.08 13.95 -12.75
CA PRO A 25 -3.51 13.03 -11.71
C PRO A 25 -2.46 11.95 -11.42
N VAL A 26 -2.36 11.56 -10.15
CA VAL A 26 -1.43 10.51 -9.70
C VAL A 26 -2.21 9.21 -9.46
N ALA A 27 -1.81 8.15 -10.13
CA ALA A 27 -2.36 6.81 -9.96
C ALA A 27 -1.75 6.13 -8.73
N ILE A 28 -2.59 5.47 -7.93
CA ILE A 28 -2.17 4.43 -7.00
C ILE A 28 -2.16 3.12 -7.79
N VAL A 29 -0.97 2.62 -8.11
CA VAL A 29 -0.80 1.41 -8.93
C VAL A 29 -0.66 0.15 -8.11
N ALA A 30 -0.21 0.26 -6.85
CA ALA A 30 -0.17 -0.86 -5.92
C ALA A 30 -0.25 -0.39 -4.47
N MET A 31 -0.61 -1.31 -3.57
CA MET A 31 -0.63 -1.08 -2.14
C MET A 31 -0.14 -2.33 -1.41
N ALA A 32 0.55 -2.16 -0.30
CA ALA A 32 0.93 -3.24 0.60
C ALA A 32 0.83 -2.75 2.06
N CYS A 33 0.54 -3.64 3.00
CA CYS A 33 0.41 -3.27 4.40
C CYS A 33 0.58 -4.40 5.41
N ARG A 34 0.77 -3.98 6.67
CA ARG A 34 0.76 -4.79 7.88
C ARG A 34 -0.01 -4.03 8.95
N TYR A 35 -1.07 -4.62 9.49
CA TYR A 35 -1.90 -4.02 10.54
C TYR A 35 -2.30 -5.07 11.59
N PRO A 36 -2.77 -4.65 12.79
CA PRO A 36 -3.26 -5.57 13.80
C PRO A 36 -4.37 -6.49 13.29
N GLY A 37 -4.62 -7.57 14.03
CA GLY A 37 -5.60 -8.59 13.64
C GLY A 37 -5.08 -9.55 12.56
N GLY A 38 -3.76 -9.64 12.37
CA GLY A 38 -3.14 -10.53 11.39
C GLY A 38 -3.22 -10.04 9.95
N VAL A 39 -3.48 -8.74 9.75
CA VAL A 39 -3.59 -8.14 8.41
C VAL A 39 -2.21 -8.10 7.74
N ARG A 40 -2.07 -8.81 6.61
CA ARG A 40 -0.83 -8.88 5.83
C ARG A 40 -0.97 -8.37 4.40
N SER A 41 -2.17 -7.91 4.02
CA SER A 41 -2.45 -7.38 2.69
C SER A 41 -3.60 -6.35 2.72
N PRO A 42 -3.73 -5.51 1.68
CA PRO A 42 -4.92 -4.68 1.50
C PRO A 42 -6.23 -5.49 1.52
N GLU A 43 -6.21 -6.72 1.02
CA GLU A 43 -7.35 -7.64 0.99
C GLU A 43 -7.72 -8.12 2.40
N ASP A 44 -6.74 -8.41 3.26
CA ASP A 44 -6.98 -8.75 4.66
C ASP A 44 -7.54 -7.56 5.44
N LEU A 45 -7.03 -6.35 5.20
CA LEU A 45 -7.56 -5.14 5.82
C LEU A 45 -9.03 -4.95 5.42
N TRP A 46 -9.35 -5.15 4.14
CA TRP A 46 -10.71 -5.10 3.65
C TRP A 46 -11.61 -6.11 4.36
N ARG A 47 -11.19 -7.38 4.45
CA ARG A 47 -11.94 -8.44 5.14
C ARG A 47 -12.22 -8.05 6.58
N LEU A 48 -11.21 -7.59 7.31
CA LEU A 48 -11.31 -7.13 8.70
C LEU A 48 -12.34 -6.01 8.86
N VAL A 49 -12.27 -4.95 8.04
CA VAL A 49 -13.19 -3.81 8.15
C VAL A 49 -14.61 -4.14 7.67
N ALA A 50 -14.75 -4.97 6.62
CA ALA A 50 -16.04 -5.36 6.07
C ALA A 50 -16.82 -6.28 7.03
N GLU A 51 -16.11 -7.16 7.74
CA GLU A 51 -16.69 -8.04 8.77
C GLU A 51 -16.90 -7.31 10.11
N GLY A 52 -16.47 -6.06 10.23
CA GLY A 52 -16.63 -5.26 11.46
C GLY A 52 -15.80 -5.78 12.63
N VAL A 53 -14.61 -6.33 12.35
CA VAL A 53 -13.71 -6.88 13.36
C VAL A 53 -13.00 -5.75 14.11
N ASP A 54 -12.93 -5.90 15.43
CA ASP A 54 -12.13 -5.08 16.36
C ASP A 54 -10.81 -5.81 16.66
N ALA A 55 -9.70 -5.20 16.27
CA ALA A 55 -8.36 -5.77 16.35
C ALA A 55 -7.58 -5.31 17.60
N ILE A 56 -8.22 -4.65 18.55
CA ILE A 56 -7.59 -4.25 19.81
C ILE A 56 -7.41 -5.47 20.72
N GLY A 57 -6.15 -5.77 21.04
CA GLY A 57 -5.73 -6.89 21.87
C GLY A 57 -4.92 -6.47 23.08
N ASP A 58 -4.47 -7.46 23.84
CA ASP A 58 -3.59 -7.27 24.99
C ASP A 58 -2.15 -6.98 24.54
N PHE A 59 -1.38 -6.35 25.42
CA PHE A 59 0.05 -6.06 25.18
C PHE A 59 0.84 -7.34 24.80
N PRO A 60 1.82 -7.23 23.88
CA PRO A 60 2.63 -8.36 23.46
C PRO A 60 3.56 -8.85 24.58
N THR A 61 3.63 -10.16 24.78
CA THR A 61 4.39 -10.78 25.88
C THR A 61 5.85 -11.06 25.56
N ASP A 62 6.29 -10.79 24.33
CA ASP A 62 7.61 -11.12 23.79
C ASP A 62 8.55 -9.90 23.67
N ARG A 63 8.09 -8.71 24.08
CA ARG A 63 8.86 -7.47 23.98
C ARG A 63 9.64 -7.09 25.24
N GLY A 64 9.45 -7.84 26.31
CA GLY A 64 10.05 -7.56 27.63
C GLY A 64 9.47 -6.32 28.29
N TRP A 65 8.16 -6.11 28.14
CA TRP A 65 7.41 -5.06 28.84
C TRP A 65 6.91 -5.60 30.18
N ASP A 66 6.87 -4.76 31.21
CA ASP A 66 6.50 -5.15 32.58
C ASP A 66 5.01 -4.86 32.90
N GLY A 67 4.30 -4.12 32.02
CA GLY A 67 2.92 -3.68 32.23
C GLY A 67 1.85 -4.50 31.50
N GLU A 68 0.60 -4.34 31.95
CA GLU A 68 -0.61 -4.81 31.26
C GLU A 68 -1.32 -3.61 30.59
N GLY A 69 -1.94 -3.85 29.44
CA GLY A 69 -2.67 -2.82 28.71
C GLY A 69 -3.28 -3.34 27.43
N LYS A 70 -3.96 -2.46 26.69
CA LYS A 70 -4.64 -2.77 25.43
C LYS A 70 -4.22 -1.83 24.31
N GLY A 71 -4.14 -2.38 23.10
CA GLY A 71 -3.79 -1.65 21.88
C GLY A 71 -3.84 -2.54 20.65
N GLY A 72 -3.58 -1.97 19.48
CA GLY A 72 -3.41 -2.73 18.25
C GLY A 72 -1.94 -3.06 18.02
N PHE A 73 -1.58 -4.35 17.95
CA PHE A 73 -0.19 -4.78 17.84
C PHE A 73 0.08 -5.65 16.63
N LEU A 74 1.30 -5.52 16.11
CA LEU A 74 1.91 -6.49 15.22
C LEU A 74 2.66 -7.52 16.10
N TYR A 75 2.01 -8.63 16.42
CA TYR A 75 2.61 -9.64 17.32
C TYR A 75 3.86 -10.32 16.74
N ASP A 76 4.01 -10.28 15.42
CA ASP A 76 5.14 -10.78 14.65
C ASP A 76 6.16 -9.69 14.27
N ALA A 77 6.13 -8.52 14.93
CA ALA A 77 7.01 -7.39 14.59
C ALA A 77 8.52 -7.68 14.67
N ALA A 78 8.92 -8.75 15.37
CA ALA A 78 10.32 -9.17 15.46
C ALA A 78 10.77 -10.02 14.26
N ASP A 79 9.86 -10.64 13.53
CA ASP A 79 10.14 -11.53 12.41
C ASP A 79 10.67 -10.72 11.22
N PHE A 80 11.72 -11.25 10.56
CA PHE A 80 12.32 -10.60 9.40
C PHE A 80 13.25 -11.55 8.62
N ASP A 81 13.07 -11.64 7.30
CA ASP A 81 13.99 -12.37 6.43
C ASP A 81 15.22 -11.50 6.06
N ALA A 82 16.21 -11.47 6.96
CA ALA A 82 17.42 -10.70 6.76
C ALA A 82 18.24 -11.16 5.53
N GLY A 83 18.29 -12.47 5.29
CA GLY A 83 19.03 -13.06 4.16
C GLY A 83 18.43 -12.65 2.82
N PHE A 84 17.11 -12.51 2.75
CA PHE A 84 16.43 -12.00 1.57
C PHE A 84 16.88 -10.58 1.20
N PHE A 85 17.06 -9.69 2.17
CA PHE A 85 17.49 -8.31 1.91
C PHE A 85 19.02 -8.12 1.93
N GLY A 86 19.80 -9.20 2.04
CA GLY A 86 21.26 -9.13 2.10
C GLY A 86 21.78 -8.50 3.39
N ILE A 87 21.00 -8.54 4.46
CA ILE A 87 21.33 -8.00 5.77
C ILE A 87 21.89 -9.12 6.63
N SER A 88 23.04 -8.87 7.27
CA SER A 88 23.64 -9.87 8.18
C SER A 88 22.78 -10.06 9.44
N PRO A 89 22.78 -11.25 10.08
CA PRO A 89 22.02 -11.46 11.32
C PRO A 89 22.33 -10.42 12.42
N ARG A 90 23.59 -10.01 12.52
CA ARG A 90 24.05 -8.99 13.47
C ARG A 90 23.47 -7.60 13.18
N GLU A 91 23.44 -7.21 11.90
CA GLU A 91 22.82 -5.96 11.50
C GLU A 91 21.30 -6.00 11.71
N ALA A 92 20.65 -7.11 11.36
CA ALA A 92 19.21 -7.30 11.55
C ALA A 92 18.79 -7.13 13.01
N LEU A 93 19.57 -7.70 13.95
CA LEU A 93 19.34 -7.54 15.40
C LEU A 93 19.41 -6.08 15.86
N ALA A 94 20.29 -5.29 15.25
CA ALA A 94 20.45 -3.86 15.54
C ALA A 94 19.43 -2.97 14.80
N THR A 95 18.73 -3.50 13.80
CA THR A 95 17.84 -2.75 12.93
C THR A 95 16.46 -2.60 13.56
N ASP A 96 15.97 -1.37 13.62
CA ASP A 96 14.63 -1.05 14.10
C ASP A 96 13.58 -1.86 13.31
N PRO A 97 12.62 -2.53 13.98
CA PRO A 97 11.51 -3.23 13.33
C PRO A 97 10.80 -2.41 12.25
N GLN A 98 10.73 -1.08 12.40
CA GLN A 98 10.14 -0.18 11.41
C GLN A 98 10.88 -0.24 10.06
N GLN A 99 12.22 -0.27 10.07
CA GLN A 99 13.00 -0.37 8.84
C GLN A 99 12.87 -1.76 8.19
N ARG A 100 12.81 -2.82 9.02
CA ARG A 100 12.61 -4.20 8.56
C ARG A 100 11.26 -4.36 7.87
N LEU A 101 10.20 -3.88 8.51
CA LEU A 101 8.84 -3.94 8.00
C LEU A 101 8.68 -3.13 6.70
N LEU A 102 9.30 -1.95 6.63
CA LEU A 102 9.30 -1.15 5.40
C LEU A 102 9.92 -1.89 4.21
N LEU A 103 11.00 -2.66 4.42
CA LEU A 103 11.64 -3.44 3.35
C LEU A 103 10.68 -4.50 2.78
N GLU A 104 10.02 -5.25 3.66
CA GLU A 104 9.04 -6.26 3.26
C GLU A 104 7.84 -5.63 2.54
N VAL A 105 7.23 -4.61 3.14
CA VAL A 105 6.04 -3.97 2.58
C VAL A 105 6.35 -3.26 1.26
N ALA A 106 7.54 -2.66 1.11
CA ALA A 106 7.95 -2.07 -0.17
C ALA A 106 8.21 -3.12 -1.25
N TRP A 107 8.85 -4.25 -0.92
CA TRP A 107 9.02 -5.36 -1.84
C TRP A 107 7.67 -5.85 -2.37
N GLU A 108 6.73 -6.09 -1.47
CA GLU A 108 5.39 -6.55 -1.85
C GLU A 108 4.62 -5.50 -2.66
N ALA A 109 4.80 -4.21 -2.39
CA ALA A 109 4.19 -3.14 -3.18
C ALA A 109 4.68 -3.19 -4.63
N PHE A 110 5.98 -3.42 -4.86
CA PHE A 110 6.51 -3.62 -6.22
C PHE A 110 5.94 -4.87 -6.89
N GLU A 111 5.92 -6.02 -6.20
CA GLU A 111 5.38 -7.26 -6.78
C GLU A 111 3.88 -7.15 -7.11
N ARG A 112 3.10 -6.46 -6.27
CA ARG A 112 1.68 -6.16 -6.52
C ARG A 112 1.50 -5.17 -7.67
N GLY A 113 2.45 -4.25 -7.86
CA GLY A 113 2.51 -3.34 -9.02
C GLY A 113 2.99 -4.00 -10.31
N GLY A 114 3.34 -5.30 -10.26
CA GLY A 114 3.83 -6.04 -11.41
C GLY A 114 5.30 -5.78 -11.75
N LEU A 115 6.05 -5.17 -10.83
CA LEU A 115 7.44 -4.75 -11.03
C LEU A 115 8.41 -5.72 -10.36
N THR A 116 9.46 -6.11 -11.09
CA THR A 116 10.54 -6.96 -10.55
C THR A 116 11.63 -6.10 -9.91
N ALA A 117 12.46 -6.73 -9.07
CA ALA A 117 13.60 -6.05 -8.44
C ALA A 117 14.57 -5.45 -9.46
N ASP A 118 14.77 -6.12 -10.60
CA ASP A 118 15.64 -5.63 -11.66
C ASP A 118 14.99 -4.48 -12.46
N ALA A 119 13.67 -4.46 -12.58
CA ALA A 119 12.95 -3.39 -13.28
C ALA A 119 13.06 -2.04 -12.56
N VAL A 120 13.11 -2.05 -11.22
CA VAL A 120 13.20 -0.81 -10.43
C VAL A 120 14.63 -0.40 -10.10
N ARG A 121 15.61 -1.30 -10.26
CA ARG A 121 17.03 -1.00 -9.97
C ARG A 121 17.57 0.06 -10.93
N GLY A 122 18.17 1.10 -10.37
CA GLY A 122 18.70 2.25 -11.11
C GLY A 122 17.63 3.22 -11.62
N SER A 123 16.34 2.94 -11.37
CA SER A 123 15.25 3.84 -11.76
C SER A 123 15.20 5.10 -10.88
N ARG A 124 14.55 6.14 -11.39
CA ARG A 124 14.27 7.38 -10.65
C ARG A 124 13.04 7.22 -9.75
N THR A 125 13.00 6.15 -8.97
CA THR A 125 11.90 5.91 -8.02
C THR A 125 12.18 6.67 -6.72
N GLY A 126 11.22 7.48 -6.26
CA GLY A 126 11.28 8.19 -4.98
C GLY A 126 10.78 7.35 -3.80
N VAL A 127 11.18 7.71 -2.59
CA VAL A 127 10.78 7.09 -1.31
C VAL A 127 10.39 8.18 -0.33
N PHE A 128 9.12 8.18 0.08
CA PHE A 128 8.54 9.13 1.02
C PHE A 128 7.92 8.34 2.18
N ALA A 129 8.63 8.27 3.31
CA ALA A 129 8.24 7.41 4.42
C ALA A 129 7.91 8.24 5.67
N GLY A 130 6.69 8.14 6.16
CA GLY A 130 6.28 8.64 7.46
C GLY A 130 6.79 7.71 8.57
N VAL A 131 7.81 8.13 9.32
CA VAL A 131 8.39 7.34 10.41
C VAL A 131 8.57 8.26 11.60
N MET A 132 8.11 7.82 12.77
CA MET A 132 8.38 8.50 14.02
C MET A 132 8.75 7.48 15.10
N TYR A 133 9.32 7.99 16.19
CA TYR A 133 9.97 7.21 17.25
C TYR A 133 11.25 6.49 16.78
N GLY A 134 12.29 6.63 17.60
CA GLY A 134 13.52 5.83 17.52
C GLY A 134 13.75 5.14 18.85
N ASP A 135 12.68 4.57 19.43
CA ASP A 135 12.70 4.03 20.79
C ASP A 135 13.35 2.64 20.86
N TYR A 136 13.51 1.93 19.74
CA TYR A 136 14.24 0.67 19.68
C TYR A 136 15.68 0.79 20.17
N ALA A 137 16.44 1.77 19.64
CA ALA A 137 17.80 2.02 20.12
C ALA A 137 17.84 2.52 21.57
N SER A 138 16.79 3.23 22.02
CA SER A 138 16.70 3.74 23.40
C SER A 138 16.63 2.64 24.46
N ARG A 139 16.32 1.39 24.07
CA ARG A 139 16.38 0.22 24.94
C ARG A 139 17.79 -0.08 25.46
N PHE A 140 18.82 0.38 24.75
CA PHE A 140 20.22 0.15 25.11
C PHE A 140 20.82 1.42 25.74
N ARG A 141 21.02 1.41 27.07
CA ARG A 141 21.82 2.46 27.74
C ARG A 141 23.30 2.41 27.30
N THR A 142 23.82 1.20 27.19
CA THR A 142 25.12 0.90 26.60
C THR A 142 24.90 -0.20 25.56
N PRO A 143 25.17 0.05 24.27
CA PRO A 143 25.11 -0.96 23.23
C PRO A 143 25.91 -2.22 23.59
N PRO A 144 25.35 -3.43 23.39
CA PRO A 144 26.18 -4.63 23.38
C PRO A 144 27.25 -4.51 22.29
N GLU A 145 28.49 -4.90 22.59
CA GLU A 145 29.64 -4.78 21.68
C GLU A 145 29.36 -5.43 20.31
N GLU A 146 28.58 -6.51 20.31
CA GLU A 146 28.18 -7.23 19.11
C GLU A 146 27.36 -6.40 18.12
N VAL A 147 26.53 -5.46 18.58
CA VAL A 147 25.63 -4.66 17.70
C VAL A 147 25.99 -3.18 17.65
N ALA A 148 26.98 -2.74 18.43
CA ALA A 148 27.33 -1.33 18.60
C ALA A 148 27.61 -0.60 17.27
N GLY A 149 28.24 -1.27 16.31
CA GLY A 149 28.54 -0.71 14.98
C GLY A 149 27.32 -0.54 14.05
N HIS A 150 26.20 -1.21 14.34
CA HIS A 150 25.00 -1.21 13.49
C HIS A 150 23.83 -0.42 14.09
N LEU A 151 23.80 -0.16 15.41
CA LEU A 151 22.68 0.54 16.04
C LEU A 151 22.44 1.93 15.47
N GLY A 152 23.50 2.69 15.17
CA GLY A 152 23.37 4.04 14.63
C GLY A 152 22.60 4.08 13.31
N THR A 153 22.94 3.19 12.35
CA THR A 153 22.20 3.08 11.09
C THR A 153 20.88 2.33 11.26
N GLY A 154 20.83 1.38 12.20
CA GLY A 154 19.66 0.57 12.50
C GLY A 154 18.47 1.36 13.05
N SER A 155 18.70 2.51 13.71
CA SER A 155 17.63 3.31 14.32
C SER A 155 17.51 4.75 13.80
N ALA A 156 18.41 5.19 12.91
CA ALA A 156 18.33 6.54 12.37
C ALA A 156 17.10 6.69 11.46
N GLY A 157 16.26 7.69 11.73
CA GLY A 157 15.07 7.97 10.92
C GLY A 157 15.38 8.14 9.44
N SER A 158 16.43 8.89 9.09
CA SER A 158 16.87 9.08 7.69
C SER A 158 17.25 7.77 6.98
N VAL A 159 17.68 6.75 7.72
CA VAL A 159 18.04 5.45 7.16
C VAL A 159 16.79 4.62 6.85
N ALA A 160 15.62 4.93 7.40
CA ALA A 160 14.38 4.24 7.03
C ALA A 160 14.06 4.39 5.53
N SER A 161 14.03 5.63 5.01
CA SER A 161 13.87 5.87 3.57
C SER A 161 15.14 5.54 2.78
N GLY A 162 16.32 5.84 3.32
CA GLY A 162 17.60 5.59 2.67
C GLY A 162 17.90 4.11 2.44
N ARG A 163 17.50 3.23 3.36
CA ARG A 163 17.69 1.78 3.25
C ARG A 163 16.80 1.18 2.15
N LEU A 164 15.57 1.67 1.99
CA LEU A 164 14.72 1.28 0.85
C LEU A 164 15.40 1.64 -0.48
N ALA A 165 15.87 2.89 -0.60
CA ALA A 165 16.58 3.33 -1.80
C ALA A 165 17.84 2.51 -2.06
N TYR A 166 18.65 2.24 -1.02
CA TYR A 166 19.86 1.42 -1.12
C TYR A 166 19.57 -0.02 -1.55
N THR A 167 18.65 -0.70 -0.87
CA THR A 167 18.36 -2.12 -1.09
C THR A 167 17.79 -2.39 -2.48
N PHE A 168 16.88 -1.53 -2.95
CA PHE A 168 16.27 -1.67 -4.28
C PHE A 168 17.03 -0.92 -5.39
N GLY A 169 18.10 -0.19 -5.05
CA GLY A 169 18.91 0.58 -5.99
C GLY A 169 18.18 1.77 -6.62
N LEU A 170 17.31 2.44 -5.86
CA LEU A 170 16.50 3.56 -6.33
C LEU A 170 17.31 4.87 -6.30
N THR A 171 17.08 5.75 -7.26
CA THR A 171 17.86 6.99 -7.43
C THR A 171 17.03 8.27 -7.35
N GLY A 172 15.72 8.16 -7.08
CA GLY A 172 14.86 9.32 -6.81
C GLY A 172 15.04 9.87 -5.38
N PRO A 173 14.29 10.93 -5.02
CA PRO A 173 14.34 11.51 -3.68
C PRO A 173 13.99 10.46 -2.61
N ALA A 174 14.77 10.38 -1.53
CA ALA A 174 14.51 9.47 -0.40
C ALA A 174 14.42 10.27 0.90
N VAL A 175 13.20 10.47 1.40
CA VAL A 175 12.90 11.38 2.51
C VAL A 175 12.09 10.66 3.58
N THR A 176 12.50 10.85 4.83
CA THR A 176 11.73 10.43 6.01
C THR A 176 11.04 11.65 6.61
N ILE A 177 9.76 11.52 6.93
CA ILE A 177 8.87 12.62 7.32
C ILE A 177 8.30 12.31 8.71
N ASP A 178 8.40 13.29 9.61
CA ASP A 178 7.73 13.27 10.91
C ASP A 178 6.87 14.52 11.05
N THR A 179 5.57 14.32 10.87
CA THR A 179 4.51 15.27 11.21
C THR A 179 3.51 14.60 12.18
N ALA A 180 4.02 13.70 13.03
CA ALA A 180 3.21 12.83 13.88
C ALA A 180 2.14 12.05 13.09
N CYS A 181 0.88 12.12 13.51
CA CYS A 181 -0.22 11.34 12.94
C CYS A 181 -0.50 11.63 11.44
N SER A 182 -0.13 12.80 10.93
CA SER A 182 -0.31 13.16 9.51
C SER A 182 0.80 12.64 8.58
N SER A 183 1.85 12.00 9.12
CA SER A 183 3.09 11.73 8.37
C SER A 183 2.90 10.96 7.07
N SER A 184 2.08 9.90 7.05
CA SER A 184 1.84 9.15 5.80
C SER A 184 1.06 9.92 4.75
N LEU A 185 0.15 10.82 5.13
CA LEU A 185 -0.55 11.67 4.15
C LEU A 185 0.34 12.82 3.65
N VAL A 186 1.21 13.37 4.50
CA VAL A 186 2.23 14.33 4.05
C VAL A 186 3.22 13.65 3.12
N ALA A 187 3.60 12.40 3.39
CA ALA A 187 4.42 11.59 2.49
C ALA A 187 3.73 11.38 1.13
N LEU A 188 2.45 11.03 1.12
CA LEU A 188 1.64 10.93 -0.10
C LEU A 188 1.58 12.25 -0.87
N HIS A 189 1.34 13.37 -0.16
CA HIS A 189 1.31 14.70 -0.76
C HIS A 189 2.65 15.04 -1.44
N LEU A 190 3.77 14.86 -0.74
CA LEU A 190 5.11 15.16 -1.27
C LEU A 190 5.49 14.23 -2.43
N ALA A 191 5.14 12.95 -2.35
CA ALA A 191 5.34 12.01 -3.45
C ALA A 191 4.56 12.43 -4.71
N ALA A 192 3.29 12.80 -4.55
CA ALA A 192 2.46 13.27 -5.65
C ALA A 192 3.02 14.57 -6.27
N ARG A 193 3.53 15.50 -5.45
CA ARG A 193 4.20 16.72 -5.93
C ARG A 193 5.50 16.40 -6.68
N SER A 194 6.32 15.47 -6.17
CA SER A 194 7.59 15.06 -6.78
C SER A 194 7.39 14.37 -8.14
N LEU A 195 6.32 13.56 -8.26
CA LEU A 195 5.90 12.97 -9.54
C LEU A 195 5.47 14.03 -10.56
N ARG A 196 4.62 14.99 -10.16
CA ARG A 196 4.16 16.09 -11.05
C ARG A 196 5.30 17.03 -11.45
N ALA A 197 6.25 17.25 -10.55
CA ALA A 197 7.46 18.03 -10.83
C ALA A 197 8.48 17.28 -11.70
N GLY A 198 8.25 16.00 -11.99
CA GLY A 198 9.16 15.16 -12.76
C GLY A 198 10.49 14.92 -12.05
N GLU A 199 10.54 14.97 -10.72
CA GLU A 199 11.73 14.63 -9.90
C GLU A 199 11.90 13.11 -9.78
N CYS A 200 10.79 12.37 -9.81
CA CYS A 200 10.73 10.92 -9.92
C CYS A 200 9.68 10.49 -10.96
N ASP A 201 9.79 9.24 -11.41
CA ASP A 201 8.84 8.63 -12.37
C ASP A 201 7.90 7.64 -11.69
N LEU A 202 8.31 7.14 -10.52
CA LEU A 202 7.58 6.23 -9.65
C LEU A 202 7.87 6.63 -8.21
N ALA A 203 6.95 6.42 -7.27
CA ALA A 203 7.20 6.75 -5.87
C ALA A 203 6.58 5.73 -4.90
N LEU A 204 7.35 5.34 -3.88
CA LEU A 204 6.84 4.69 -2.68
C LEU A 204 6.43 5.77 -1.69
N ALA A 205 5.17 5.76 -1.25
CA ALA A 205 4.66 6.71 -0.26
C ALA A 205 3.86 5.99 0.83
N GLY A 206 4.13 6.30 2.09
CA GLY A 206 3.38 5.66 3.18
C GLY A 206 3.95 5.96 4.55
N GLY A 207 3.78 5.04 5.49
CA GLY A 207 4.32 5.19 6.83
C GLY A 207 4.33 3.91 7.64
N VAL A 208 5.11 3.91 8.71
CA VAL A 208 5.28 2.78 9.62
C VAL A 208 5.36 3.27 11.06
N ALA A 209 4.75 2.51 11.96
CA ALA A 209 4.83 2.67 13.40
C ALA A 209 4.92 1.30 14.06
N VAL A 210 6.00 1.07 14.81
CA VAL A 210 6.16 -0.08 15.70
C VAL A 210 6.69 0.45 17.03
N MET A 211 6.02 0.10 18.12
CA MET A 211 6.36 0.51 19.48
C MET A 211 7.34 -0.51 20.06
N ALA A 212 8.62 -0.16 20.15
CA ALA A 212 9.61 -1.05 20.79
C ALA A 212 9.48 -1.04 22.33
N THR A 213 8.91 0.02 22.89
CA THR A 213 8.73 0.24 24.34
C THR A 213 7.30 0.66 24.69
N GLU A 214 6.89 0.48 25.94
CA GLU A 214 5.59 0.94 26.47
C GLU A 214 5.54 2.47 26.74
N ARG A 215 6.58 3.22 26.35
CA ARG A 215 6.75 4.64 26.69
C ARG A 215 5.61 5.51 26.18
N THR A 216 5.15 5.28 24.96
CA THR A 216 4.03 6.02 24.35
C THR A 216 2.74 5.87 25.16
N PHE A 217 2.45 4.67 25.68
CA PHE A 217 1.31 4.46 26.57
C PHE A 217 1.49 5.22 27.89
N THR A 218 2.67 5.15 28.50
CA THR A 218 2.95 5.82 29.78
C THR A 218 2.83 7.35 29.68
N GLU A 219 3.35 7.94 28.60
CA GLU A 219 3.31 9.38 28.35
C GLU A 219 1.89 9.89 28.13
N PHE A 220 1.08 9.19 27.32
CA PHE A 220 -0.30 9.60 27.02
C PHE A 220 -1.30 9.27 28.13
N ALA A 221 -1.05 8.21 28.92
CA ALA A 221 -1.85 7.93 30.12
C ALA A 221 -1.79 9.09 31.12
N LYS A 222 -0.60 9.69 31.32
CA LYS A 222 -0.42 10.86 32.19
C LYS A 222 -1.13 12.11 31.69
N GLN A 223 -1.37 12.21 30.39
CA GLN A 223 -2.08 13.32 29.76
C GLN A 223 -3.60 13.10 29.71
N GLY A 224 -4.09 11.92 30.12
CA GLY A 224 -5.50 11.54 30.03
C GLY A 224 -6.00 11.42 28.58
N GLY A 225 -5.09 11.14 27.64
CA GLY A 225 -5.38 11.05 26.20
C GLY A 225 -5.80 9.66 25.72
N LEU A 226 -5.66 8.62 26.57
CA LEU A 226 -5.94 7.24 26.20
C LEU A 226 -7.36 6.81 26.57
N ALA A 227 -7.98 6.04 25.68
CA ALA A 227 -9.21 5.32 25.99
C ALA A 227 -8.92 4.22 27.03
N SER A 228 -9.80 4.07 28.01
CA SER A 228 -9.61 3.11 29.10
C SER A 228 -9.66 1.66 28.65
N ASP A 229 -10.36 1.37 27.55
CA ASP A 229 -10.50 0.06 26.92
C ASP A 229 -9.57 -0.14 25.70
N GLY A 230 -8.72 0.85 25.40
CA GLY A 230 -7.81 0.83 24.25
C GLY A 230 -8.47 1.04 22.89
N ARG A 231 -9.76 1.43 22.82
CA ARG A 231 -10.51 1.55 21.55
C ARG A 231 -10.72 3.00 21.13
N CYS A 232 -10.58 3.27 19.83
CA CYS A 232 -10.98 4.56 19.25
C CYS A 232 -12.48 4.56 18.96
N LYS A 233 -13.29 5.15 19.84
CA LYS A 233 -14.75 5.26 19.71
C LYS A 233 -15.14 6.51 18.92
N ALA A 234 -14.65 6.61 17.69
CA ALA A 234 -14.72 7.80 16.84
C ALA A 234 -16.16 8.33 16.68
N PHE A 235 -16.37 9.59 17.04
CA PHE A 235 -17.63 10.33 16.97
C PHE A 235 -18.76 9.77 17.84
N SER A 236 -18.46 8.85 18.75
CA SER A 236 -19.40 8.25 19.68
C SER A 236 -19.67 9.15 20.89
N ALA A 237 -20.83 8.98 21.51
CA ALA A 237 -21.11 9.50 22.85
C ALA A 237 -20.17 8.92 23.92
N ASP A 238 -19.61 7.73 23.67
CA ASP A 238 -18.73 7.00 24.59
C ASP A 238 -17.24 7.25 24.31
N ALA A 239 -16.91 8.23 23.45
CA ALA A 239 -15.55 8.66 23.15
C ALA A 239 -14.83 9.15 24.42
N ASP A 240 -13.78 8.46 24.86
CA ASP A 240 -13.02 8.77 26.08
C ASP A 240 -11.51 8.99 25.84
N GLY A 241 -11.00 8.70 24.64
CA GLY A 241 -9.59 8.87 24.27
C GLY A 241 -9.19 8.05 23.05
N THR A 242 -7.89 8.06 22.74
CA THR A 242 -7.31 7.27 21.64
C THR A 242 -6.89 5.88 22.10
N GLY A 243 -7.04 4.89 21.22
CA GLY A 243 -6.41 3.58 21.34
C GLY A 243 -5.15 3.52 20.50
N TRP A 244 -3.97 3.31 21.09
CA TRP A 244 -2.74 3.25 20.30
C TRP A 244 -2.60 1.94 19.55
N SER A 245 -2.04 2.04 18.34
CA SER A 245 -1.75 0.89 17.51
C SER A 245 -0.48 1.05 16.69
N GLU A 246 -0.01 -0.07 16.19
CA GLU A 246 1.08 -0.25 15.24
C GLU A 246 0.56 -0.47 13.83
N GLY A 247 1.44 -0.35 12.85
CA GLY A 247 1.12 -0.69 11.47
C GLY A 247 2.13 -0.17 10.47
N ALA A 248 2.06 -0.69 9.24
CA ALA A 248 2.78 -0.18 8.08
C ALA A 248 1.88 -0.20 6.86
N GLY A 249 2.01 0.81 6.02
CA GLY A 249 1.38 0.84 4.70
C GLY A 249 2.27 1.57 3.70
N ILE A 250 2.33 1.05 2.49
CA ILE A 250 3.01 1.68 1.35
C ILE A 250 2.07 1.67 0.15
N LEU A 251 2.00 2.81 -0.51
CA LEU A 251 1.37 3.03 -1.81
C LEU A 251 2.49 3.13 -2.83
N LEU A 252 2.33 2.45 -3.95
CA LEU A 252 3.14 2.66 -5.15
C LEU A 252 2.39 3.63 -6.07
N LEU A 253 3.04 4.73 -6.41
CA LEU A 253 2.45 5.85 -7.12
C LEU A 253 3.16 6.11 -8.43
N GLU A 254 2.38 6.51 -9.43
CA GLU A 254 2.87 6.88 -10.75
C GLU A 254 1.99 7.98 -11.32
N ARG A 255 2.51 8.79 -12.25
CA ARG A 255 1.63 9.67 -13.04
C ARG A 255 0.60 8.82 -13.79
N LEU A 256 -0.66 9.26 -13.85
CA LEU A 256 -1.72 8.45 -14.50
C LEU A 256 -1.42 8.18 -15.98
N SER A 257 -0.80 9.14 -16.69
CA SER A 257 -0.39 8.94 -18.08
C SER A 257 0.68 7.87 -18.23
N ASP A 258 1.61 7.81 -17.29
CA ASP A 258 2.71 6.84 -17.23
C ASP A 258 2.18 5.44 -16.88
N ALA A 259 1.30 5.34 -15.89
CA ALA A 259 0.66 4.06 -15.53
C ALA A 259 -0.08 3.46 -16.73
N ARG A 260 -0.82 4.29 -17.47
CA ARG A 260 -1.50 3.88 -18.72
C ARG A 260 -0.50 3.48 -19.81
N ARG A 261 0.56 4.25 -20.02
CA ARG A 261 1.60 3.94 -21.02
C ARG A 261 2.30 2.62 -20.71
N ASN A 262 2.57 2.36 -19.44
CA ASN A 262 3.29 1.19 -18.98
C ASN A 262 2.38 -0.03 -18.80
N GLY A 263 1.05 0.15 -18.89
CA GLY A 263 0.07 -0.90 -18.67
C GLY A 263 -0.01 -1.34 -17.20
N HIS A 264 0.37 -0.47 -16.27
CA HIS A 264 0.25 -0.74 -14.85
C HIS A 264 -1.22 -0.63 -14.39
N PRO A 265 -1.65 -1.46 -13.44
CA PRO A 265 -3.00 -1.36 -12.88
C PRO A 265 -3.19 0.00 -12.22
N VAL A 266 -4.41 0.54 -12.30
CA VAL A 266 -4.79 1.77 -11.59
C VAL A 266 -5.86 1.39 -10.58
N LEU A 267 -5.51 1.39 -9.29
CA LEU A 267 -6.41 0.99 -8.21
C LEU A 267 -7.33 2.16 -7.80
N ALA A 268 -6.78 3.37 -7.79
CA ALA A 268 -7.47 4.63 -7.56
C ALA A 268 -6.60 5.80 -8.03
N ILE A 269 -7.16 7.00 -8.05
CA ILE A 269 -6.49 8.23 -8.48
C ILE A 269 -6.46 9.21 -7.32
N VAL A 270 -5.30 9.78 -7.02
CA VAL A 270 -5.13 10.93 -6.13
C VAL A 270 -5.38 12.19 -6.97
N THR A 271 -6.56 12.78 -6.82
CA THR A 271 -6.99 13.93 -7.62
C THR A 271 -6.51 15.25 -7.03
N GLY A 272 -6.50 15.37 -5.70
CA GLY A 272 -5.95 16.55 -5.02
C GLY A 272 -5.57 16.29 -3.58
N SER A 273 -4.71 17.15 -3.05
CA SER A 273 -4.26 17.08 -1.66
C SER A 273 -3.77 18.42 -1.13
N ALA A 274 -3.93 18.63 0.18
CA ALA A 274 -3.40 19.80 0.86
C ALA A 274 -2.78 19.44 2.21
N VAL A 275 -1.80 20.25 2.61
CA VAL A 275 -1.15 20.21 3.92
C VAL A 275 -1.11 21.63 4.47
N ASP A 276 -1.57 21.82 5.71
CA ASP A 276 -1.55 23.12 6.39
C ASP A 276 -1.14 22.98 7.87
N GLN A 277 -1.26 24.07 8.63
CA GLN A 277 -0.92 24.13 10.03
C GLN A 277 -2.00 24.82 10.85
N ASP A 278 -2.24 24.30 12.05
CA ASP A 278 -3.14 24.87 13.05
C ASP A 278 -2.66 26.26 13.51
N GLY A 279 -1.34 26.47 13.52
CA GLY A 279 -0.72 27.73 13.94
C GLY A 279 -0.90 27.97 15.44
N ALA A 280 -1.21 29.22 15.83
CA ALA A 280 -1.43 29.58 17.23
C ALA A 280 -2.84 29.16 17.69
N SER A 281 -3.03 27.86 17.95
CA SER A 281 -4.27 27.31 18.52
C SER A 281 -4.33 27.51 20.05
N SER A 282 -5.37 26.97 20.70
CA SER A 282 -5.56 27.04 22.16
C SER A 282 -4.51 26.27 22.99
N GLY A 283 -3.64 25.52 22.33
CA GLY A 283 -2.51 24.80 22.92
C GLY A 283 -1.80 23.97 21.85
N LEU A 284 -0.51 23.70 22.01
CA LEU A 284 0.31 23.05 20.98
C LEU A 284 -0.32 21.76 20.42
N THR A 285 -1.00 20.99 21.27
CA THR A 285 -1.62 19.71 20.91
C THR A 285 -3.14 19.78 20.71
N ALA A 286 -3.72 20.98 20.84
CA ALA A 286 -5.15 21.20 20.67
C ALA A 286 -5.48 21.46 19.19
N PRO A 287 -6.40 20.68 18.59
CA PRO A 287 -6.74 20.82 17.18
C PRO A 287 -7.47 22.14 16.88
N ASN A 288 -7.42 22.59 15.63
CA ASN A 288 -8.05 23.85 15.18
C ASN A 288 -9.10 23.62 14.09
N GLY A 289 -10.39 23.76 14.42
CA GLY A 289 -11.50 23.59 13.45
C GLY A 289 -11.36 24.44 12.18
N PRO A 290 -11.13 25.76 12.29
CA PRO A 290 -10.89 26.60 11.11
C PRO A 290 -9.72 26.15 10.23
N ALA A 291 -8.66 25.56 10.80
CA ALA A 291 -7.57 24.98 10.03
C ALA A 291 -7.98 23.71 9.27
N GLN A 292 -8.73 22.83 9.93
CA GLN A 292 -9.30 21.64 9.29
C GLN A 292 -10.24 22.02 8.13
N GLU A 293 -11.09 23.04 8.29
CA GLU A 293 -11.90 23.52 7.17
C GLU A 293 -11.06 24.10 6.02
N ARG A 294 -9.97 24.82 6.33
CA ARG A 294 -9.08 25.38 5.30
C ARG A 294 -8.39 24.28 4.51
N VAL A 295 -7.79 23.29 5.16
CA VAL A 295 -7.08 22.21 4.46
C VAL A 295 -8.04 21.39 3.60
N ILE A 296 -9.29 21.19 4.03
CA ILE A 296 -10.35 20.57 3.22
C ILE A 296 -10.60 21.39 1.95
N ARG A 297 -10.86 22.71 2.09
CA ARG A 297 -11.12 23.59 0.95
C ARG A 297 -9.93 23.69 0.00
N GLN A 298 -8.70 23.68 0.52
CA GLN A 298 -7.47 23.68 -0.28
C GLN A 298 -7.31 22.39 -1.08
N ALA A 299 -7.58 21.23 -0.49
CA ALA A 299 -7.51 19.94 -1.19
C ALA A 299 -8.59 19.84 -2.28
N LEU A 300 -9.80 20.34 -2.01
CA LEU A 300 -10.87 20.45 -3.00
C LEU A 300 -10.47 21.36 -4.17
N ALA A 301 -9.85 22.51 -3.87
CA ALA A 301 -9.33 23.42 -4.88
C ALA A 301 -8.20 22.81 -5.71
N ASP A 302 -7.26 22.08 -5.08
CA ASP A 302 -6.17 21.36 -5.75
C ASP A 302 -6.71 20.25 -6.67
N ALA A 303 -7.85 19.65 -6.32
CA ALA A 303 -8.54 18.65 -7.16
C ALA A 303 -9.44 19.27 -8.25
N GLY A 304 -9.69 20.59 -8.22
CA GLY A 304 -10.70 21.22 -9.07
C GLY A 304 -12.14 20.75 -8.78
N LEU A 305 -12.43 20.35 -7.54
CA LEU A 305 -13.70 19.76 -7.10
C LEU A 305 -14.44 20.64 -6.08
N THR A 306 -15.72 20.36 -5.89
CA THR A 306 -16.55 20.95 -4.84
C THR A 306 -16.84 19.94 -3.72
N ALA A 307 -17.29 20.42 -2.57
CA ALA A 307 -17.67 19.57 -1.44
C ALA A 307 -18.78 18.55 -1.78
N ALA A 308 -19.67 18.88 -2.72
CA ALA A 308 -20.75 18.00 -3.20
C ALA A 308 -20.23 16.81 -4.03
N ASP A 309 -19.00 16.89 -4.54
CA ASP A 309 -18.37 15.85 -5.34
C ASP A 309 -17.83 14.69 -4.51
N VAL A 310 -17.69 14.83 -3.20
CA VAL A 310 -17.11 13.79 -2.32
C VAL A 310 -18.22 13.04 -1.58
N ASP A 311 -18.22 11.71 -1.66
CA ASP A 311 -19.28 10.83 -1.15
C ASP A 311 -19.00 10.34 0.27
N VAL A 312 -17.73 10.06 0.56
CA VAL A 312 -17.28 9.45 1.83
C VAL A 312 -16.07 10.21 2.36
N VAL A 313 -16.03 10.45 3.66
CA VAL A 313 -14.85 10.95 4.37
C VAL A 313 -14.38 9.89 5.36
N GLU A 314 -13.18 9.40 5.13
CA GLU A 314 -12.37 8.67 6.10
C GLU A 314 -11.67 9.71 7.00
N ALA A 315 -12.22 9.91 8.18
CA ALA A 315 -11.79 10.94 9.10
C ALA A 315 -10.52 10.56 9.87
N HIS A 316 -9.89 11.57 10.47
CA HIS A 316 -8.88 11.38 11.47
C HIS A 316 -9.45 10.64 12.69
N GLY A 317 -10.62 11.01 13.20
CA GLY A 317 -11.51 10.19 14.05
C GLY A 317 -10.81 9.40 15.15
N THR A 318 -10.20 10.09 16.12
CA THR A 318 -9.38 9.43 17.15
C THR A 318 -10.16 8.94 18.36
N GLY A 319 -11.46 9.24 18.47
CA GLY A 319 -12.24 8.88 19.65
C GLY A 319 -12.01 9.82 20.82
N THR A 320 -11.47 11.02 20.57
CA THR A 320 -11.12 11.97 21.63
C THR A 320 -12.25 12.95 21.91
N ARG A 321 -12.51 13.22 23.20
CA ARG A 321 -13.58 14.12 23.66
C ARG A 321 -13.52 15.53 23.05
N LEU A 322 -12.31 16.03 22.78
CA LEU A 322 -12.08 17.35 22.20
C LEU A 322 -11.97 17.30 20.67
N GLY A 323 -11.24 16.33 20.12
CA GLY A 323 -10.93 16.28 18.69
C GLY A 323 -12.13 15.90 17.84
N ASP A 324 -12.90 14.90 18.24
CA ASP A 324 -14.02 14.40 17.44
C ASP A 324 -15.09 15.47 17.18
N PRO A 325 -15.50 16.29 18.19
CA PRO A 325 -16.44 17.38 17.91
C PRO A 325 -15.88 18.46 16.99
N ILE A 326 -14.58 18.79 17.10
CA ILE A 326 -13.94 19.80 16.25
C ILE A 326 -13.88 19.32 14.80
N GLU A 327 -13.51 18.06 14.58
CA GLU A 327 -13.48 17.47 13.24
C GLU A 327 -14.88 17.35 12.63
N ALA A 328 -15.85 16.84 13.38
CA ALA A 328 -17.22 16.75 12.88
C ALA A 328 -17.80 18.13 12.51
N GLN A 329 -17.52 19.18 13.30
CA GLN A 329 -17.93 20.54 12.98
C GLN A 329 -17.25 21.08 11.71
N ALA A 330 -15.95 20.83 11.52
CA ALA A 330 -15.26 21.22 10.30
C ALA A 330 -15.83 20.53 9.06
N LEU A 331 -16.19 19.24 9.17
CA LEU A 331 -16.85 18.48 8.11
C LEU A 331 -18.27 18.99 7.85
N LEU A 332 -19.06 19.28 8.89
CA LEU A 332 -20.39 19.88 8.76
C LEU A 332 -20.33 21.25 8.07
N ALA A 333 -19.34 22.08 8.41
CA ALA A 333 -19.14 23.42 7.84
C ALA A 333 -18.53 23.43 6.41
N THR A 334 -18.11 22.26 5.91
CA THR A 334 -17.56 22.09 4.57
C THR A 334 -18.42 21.11 3.78
N TYR A 335 -18.16 19.81 3.93
CA TYR A 335 -18.90 18.76 3.26
C TYR A 335 -20.39 18.74 3.61
N GLY A 336 -20.80 19.11 4.81
CA GLY A 336 -22.21 19.10 5.22
C GLY A 336 -23.08 20.19 4.58
N GLN A 337 -22.51 21.12 3.81
CA GLN A 337 -23.23 22.25 3.22
C GLN A 337 -23.64 21.98 1.77
N ASP A 338 -24.71 22.65 1.31
CA ASP A 338 -25.16 22.70 -0.08
C ASP A 338 -25.29 21.33 -0.78
N ARG A 339 -25.81 20.32 -0.07
CA ARG A 339 -26.03 18.97 -0.62
C ARG A 339 -27.35 18.35 -0.16
N ASP A 340 -27.96 17.58 -1.06
CA ASP A 340 -29.17 16.80 -0.78
C ASP A 340 -28.85 15.44 -0.14
N THR A 341 -27.80 14.78 -0.63
CA THR A 341 -27.34 13.49 -0.11
C THR A 341 -26.20 13.72 0.89
N PRO A 342 -26.32 13.21 2.13
CA PRO A 342 -25.29 13.42 3.14
C PRO A 342 -23.97 12.76 2.76
N VAL A 343 -22.85 13.41 3.12
CA VAL A 343 -21.54 12.75 3.07
C VAL A 343 -21.48 11.67 4.15
N LEU A 344 -20.96 10.50 3.79
CA LEU A 344 -20.78 9.40 4.71
C LEU A 344 -19.48 9.60 5.50
N LEU A 345 -19.52 9.41 6.81
CA LEU A 345 -18.39 9.63 7.71
C LEU A 345 -18.02 8.32 8.41
N GLY A 346 -16.73 8.00 8.43
CA GLY A 346 -16.22 6.90 9.23
C GLY A 346 -14.74 6.99 9.57
N SER A 347 -14.24 6.02 10.34
CA SER A 347 -12.81 5.90 10.63
C SER A 347 -12.36 4.45 10.82
N VAL A 348 -11.28 4.07 10.14
CA VAL A 348 -10.58 2.78 10.27
C VAL A 348 -10.02 2.57 11.68
N LYS A 349 -9.79 3.65 12.44
CA LYS A 349 -9.26 3.57 13.80
C LYS A 349 -10.21 2.85 14.75
N SER A 350 -11.51 2.81 14.44
CA SER A 350 -12.48 2.03 15.20
C SER A 350 -12.24 0.52 15.11
N ASN A 351 -11.58 0.04 14.04
CA ASN A 351 -11.23 -1.36 13.85
C ASN A 351 -9.83 -1.69 14.36
N ILE A 352 -8.84 -0.88 13.98
CA ILE A 352 -7.41 -1.21 14.18
C ILE A 352 -6.69 -0.27 15.14
N GLY A 353 -7.41 0.63 15.83
CA GLY A 353 -6.80 1.67 16.65
C GLY A 353 -6.04 2.73 15.84
N HIS A 354 -5.38 3.63 16.54
CA HIS A 354 -4.58 4.69 15.93
C HIS A 354 -3.18 4.18 15.60
N THR A 355 -2.95 3.81 14.34
CA THR A 355 -1.67 3.32 13.80
C THR A 355 -0.62 4.42 13.57
N GLN A 356 -0.70 5.50 14.36
CA GLN A 356 0.31 6.57 14.42
C GLN A 356 0.67 7.14 13.03
N THR A 357 1.94 7.13 12.63
CA THR A 357 2.42 7.60 11.31
C THR A 357 1.83 6.83 10.14
N ALA A 358 1.41 5.57 10.33
CA ALA A 358 0.75 4.74 9.32
C ALA A 358 -0.78 4.97 9.23
N ALA A 359 -1.36 5.85 10.07
CA ALA A 359 -2.81 6.03 10.15
C ALA A 359 -3.45 6.60 8.87
N GLY A 360 -2.79 7.56 8.24
CA GLY A 360 -3.25 8.15 6.99
C GLY A 360 -3.34 7.13 5.86
N VAL A 361 -2.24 6.39 5.64
CA VAL A 361 -2.19 5.36 4.60
C VAL A 361 -3.13 4.19 4.87
N ALA A 362 -3.40 3.82 6.14
CA ALA A 362 -4.44 2.85 6.48
C ALA A 362 -5.84 3.30 5.99
N GLY A 363 -6.15 4.59 6.19
CA GLY A 363 -7.37 5.20 5.69
C GLY A 363 -7.46 5.19 4.16
N VAL A 364 -6.36 5.51 3.47
CA VAL A 364 -6.29 5.42 1.99
C VAL A 364 -6.55 4.00 1.52
N ILE A 365 -5.88 3.00 2.09
CA ILE A 365 -6.06 1.58 1.69
C ILE A 365 -7.51 1.14 1.91
N LYS A 366 -8.10 1.46 3.07
CA LYS A 366 -9.52 1.19 3.35
C LYS A 366 -10.43 1.80 2.28
N VAL A 367 -10.23 3.09 1.95
CA VAL A 367 -11.05 3.80 0.97
C VAL A 367 -10.91 3.20 -0.43
N VAL A 368 -9.69 2.87 -0.87
CA VAL A 368 -9.46 2.26 -2.18
C VAL A 368 -10.18 0.89 -2.27
N GLN A 369 -10.11 0.06 -1.22
CA GLN A 369 -10.85 -1.20 -1.19
C GLN A 369 -12.36 -0.99 -1.16
N ALA A 370 -12.85 -0.04 -0.36
CA ALA A 370 -14.26 0.33 -0.30
C ALA A 370 -14.81 0.78 -1.67
N MET A 371 -14.03 1.55 -2.45
CA MET A 371 -14.39 1.94 -3.83
C MET A 371 -14.50 0.73 -4.77
N ARG A 372 -13.52 -0.20 -4.69
CA ARG A 372 -13.48 -1.42 -5.51
C ARG A 372 -14.64 -2.35 -5.21
N HIS A 373 -15.02 -2.48 -3.93
CA HIS A 373 -16.16 -3.30 -3.51
C HIS A 373 -17.50 -2.56 -3.59
N GLY A 374 -17.50 -1.23 -3.78
CA GLY A 374 -18.72 -0.42 -3.84
C GLY A 374 -19.51 -0.41 -2.55
N VAL A 375 -18.83 -0.46 -1.40
CA VAL A 375 -19.44 -0.50 -0.06
C VAL A 375 -18.67 0.43 0.87
N ALA A 376 -19.39 1.27 1.60
CA ALA A 376 -18.87 2.04 2.72
C ALA A 376 -19.02 1.22 4.02
N PRO A 377 -17.92 0.67 4.59
CA PRO A 377 -17.99 -0.18 5.77
C PRO A 377 -18.35 0.63 7.02
N ARG A 378 -18.97 -0.04 7.99
CA ARG A 378 -19.34 0.58 9.27
C ARG A 378 -18.12 1.07 10.05
N THR A 379 -18.34 2.09 10.87
CA THR A 379 -17.44 2.51 11.95
C THR A 379 -17.91 1.86 13.24
N LEU A 380 -17.00 1.18 13.94
CA LEU A 380 -17.34 0.51 15.19
C LEU A 380 -17.59 1.52 16.32
N HIS A 381 -18.41 1.12 17.29
CA HIS A 381 -18.75 1.91 18.48
C HIS A 381 -19.50 3.23 18.21
N ALA A 382 -20.06 3.37 17.02
CA ALA A 382 -20.71 4.58 16.53
C ALA A 382 -22.25 4.58 16.70
N ASP A 383 -22.82 3.60 17.41
CA ASP A 383 -24.29 3.42 17.50
C ASP A 383 -25.00 4.62 18.15
N ARG A 384 -24.30 5.33 19.03
CA ARG A 384 -24.78 6.56 19.68
C ARG A 384 -23.84 7.71 19.31
N PRO A 385 -24.23 8.59 18.37
CA PRO A 385 -23.38 9.70 17.97
C PRO A 385 -23.19 10.70 19.12
N SER A 386 -22.06 11.39 19.12
CA SER A 386 -21.67 12.31 20.19
C SER A 386 -22.69 13.45 20.37
N PRO A 387 -23.15 13.75 21.59
CA PRO A 387 -24.06 14.87 21.87
C PRO A 387 -23.34 16.23 21.83
N HIS A 388 -22.01 16.25 21.69
CA HIS A 388 -21.21 17.46 21.57
C HIS A 388 -21.10 17.97 20.12
N VAL A 389 -21.76 17.29 19.19
CA VAL A 389 -21.87 17.65 17.78
C VAL A 389 -23.33 17.94 17.46
N ASP A 390 -23.57 19.08 16.83
CA ASP A 390 -24.88 19.47 16.31
C ASP A 390 -25.07 18.89 14.91
N TRP A 391 -25.37 17.58 14.84
CA TRP A 391 -25.45 16.81 13.59
C TRP A 391 -26.51 17.36 12.61
N ASP A 392 -27.52 18.07 13.11
CA ASP A 392 -28.61 18.63 12.30
C ASP A 392 -28.18 19.90 11.53
N ARG A 393 -26.98 20.45 11.76
CA ARG A 393 -26.46 21.65 11.06
C ARG A 393 -26.01 21.43 9.63
N GLY A 394 -25.87 20.18 9.20
CA GLY A 394 -25.38 19.85 7.88
C GLY A 394 -25.58 18.39 7.56
N ALA A 395 -25.54 18.06 6.27
CA ALA A 395 -25.77 16.71 5.78
C ALA A 395 -24.49 15.86 5.89
N VAL A 396 -24.12 15.48 7.12
CA VAL A 396 -23.05 14.51 7.42
C VAL A 396 -23.67 13.34 8.16
N ARG A 397 -23.38 12.11 7.73
CA ARG A 397 -23.95 10.90 8.31
C ARG A 397 -22.87 9.92 8.74
N LEU A 398 -22.82 9.65 10.04
CA LEU A 398 -21.91 8.66 10.62
C LEU A 398 -22.34 7.24 10.21
N LEU A 399 -21.40 6.45 9.71
CA LEU A 399 -21.62 5.06 9.26
C LEU A 399 -21.73 4.09 10.44
N ALA A 400 -22.87 4.07 11.13
CA ALA A 400 -23.14 3.10 12.20
C ALA A 400 -23.26 1.66 11.65
N ASP A 401 -23.81 1.54 10.43
CA ASP A 401 -23.97 0.31 9.66
C ASP A 401 -23.21 0.40 8.32
N ALA A 402 -22.91 -0.75 7.72
CA ALA A 402 -22.29 -0.81 6.42
C ALA A 402 -23.33 -0.54 5.34
N GLU A 403 -22.98 0.24 4.32
CA GLU A 403 -23.91 0.66 3.28
C GLU A 403 -23.32 0.53 1.88
N PRO A 404 -24.14 0.23 0.85
CA PRO A 404 -23.72 0.37 -0.53
C PRO A 404 -23.18 1.78 -0.79
N TRP A 405 -22.04 1.89 -1.46
CA TRP A 405 -21.50 3.18 -1.84
C TRP A 405 -22.47 3.87 -2.82
N PRO A 406 -22.91 5.11 -2.56
CA PRO A 406 -23.89 5.79 -3.40
C PRO A 406 -23.53 5.76 -4.88
N ALA A 407 -24.47 5.34 -5.73
CA ALA A 407 -24.30 5.40 -7.17
C ALA A 407 -24.58 6.83 -7.65
N ALA A 408 -23.72 7.33 -8.54
CA ALA A 408 -23.87 8.63 -9.19
C ALA A 408 -23.40 8.54 -10.65
N ASP A 409 -23.83 9.48 -11.49
CA ASP A 409 -23.35 9.64 -12.88
C ASP A 409 -21.93 10.23 -12.94
N ARG A 410 -21.09 9.91 -11.96
CA ARG A 410 -19.68 10.30 -11.84
C ARG A 410 -18.90 9.23 -11.08
N PRO A 411 -17.56 9.18 -11.21
CA PRO A 411 -16.74 8.30 -10.39
C PRO A 411 -16.99 8.52 -8.89
N ARG A 412 -16.90 7.43 -8.11
CA ARG A 412 -16.93 7.51 -6.64
C ARG A 412 -15.74 8.30 -6.15
N ARG A 413 -15.96 9.18 -5.18
CA ARG A 413 -14.91 10.03 -4.61
C ARG A 413 -14.96 10.00 -3.10
N ALA A 414 -13.79 9.95 -2.49
CA ALA A 414 -13.64 10.01 -1.05
C ALA A 414 -12.52 10.93 -0.64
N ALA A 415 -12.59 11.39 0.60
CA ALA A 415 -11.51 12.12 1.22
C ALA A 415 -10.93 11.35 2.41
N VAL A 416 -9.64 11.53 2.66
CA VAL A 416 -8.93 10.97 3.82
C VAL A 416 -8.28 12.13 4.58
N SER A 417 -8.59 12.24 5.87
CA SER A 417 -8.02 13.27 6.76
C SER A 417 -7.04 12.67 7.75
N SER A 418 -5.95 13.38 8.03
CA SER A 418 -5.10 13.08 9.17
C SER A 418 -4.51 14.34 9.77
N PHE A 419 -4.67 14.50 11.09
CA PHE A 419 -4.28 15.70 11.82
C PHE A 419 -3.21 15.34 12.85
N GLY A 420 -2.01 15.90 12.69
CA GLY A 420 -0.87 15.64 13.55
C GLY A 420 -1.01 16.38 14.88
N ILE A 421 -0.58 15.74 15.98
CA ILE A 421 -0.55 16.37 17.32
C ILE A 421 0.35 17.61 17.39
N SER A 422 1.24 17.81 16.40
CA SER A 422 2.06 19.00 16.23
C SER A 422 1.36 20.14 15.46
N GLY A 423 0.09 19.97 15.13
CA GLY A 423 -0.73 20.95 14.41
C GLY A 423 -0.67 20.84 12.87
N THR A 424 0.14 19.94 12.31
CA THR A 424 0.17 19.75 10.84
C THR A 424 -1.05 18.95 10.40
N ASN A 425 -1.85 19.51 9.48
CA ASN A 425 -3.02 18.83 8.93
C ASN A 425 -2.75 18.36 7.52
N ALA A 426 -3.30 17.22 7.14
CA ALA A 426 -3.27 16.72 5.77
C ALA A 426 -4.66 16.22 5.35
N HIS A 427 -5.06 16.53 4.12
CA HIS A 427 -6.30 16.08 3.52
C HIS A 427 -6.05 15.67 2.08
N VAL A 428 -6.52 14.48 1.70
CA VAL A 428 -6.30 13.88 0.37
C VAL A 428 -7.64 13.46 -0.22
N ILE A 429 -7.84 13.76 -1.51
CA ILE A 429 -9.04 13.35 -2.26
C ILE A 429 -8.65 12.23 -3.23
N LEU A 430 -9.43 11.17 -3.19
CA LEU A 430 -9.30 9.97 -4.00
C LEU A 430 -10.51 9.85 -4.93
N GLU A 431 -10.25 9.38 -6.14
CA GLU A 431 -11.26 9.07 -7.15
C GLU A 431 -11.13 7.62 -7.61
N GLN A 432 -12.27 6.98 -7.85
CA GLN A 432 -12.34 5.63 -8.39
C GLN A 432 -11.71 5.57 -9.79
N ALA A 433 -10.82 4.59 -9.98
CA ALA A 433 -10.27 4.28 -11.30
C ALA A 433 -11.31 3.61 -12.20
N GLU A 434 -11.19 3.82 -13.51
CA GLU A 434 -11.96 3.05 -14.49
C GLU A 434 -11.63 1.55 -14.38
N PRO A 435 -12.62 0.65 -14.41
CA PRO A 435 -12.36 -0.78 -14.35
C PRO A 435 -11.49 -1.20 -15.55
N PRO A 436 -10.46 -2.02 -15.34
CA PRO A 436 -9.59 -2.46 -16.42
C PRO A 436 -10.41 -3.26 -17.44
N LEU A 437 -10.07 -3.09 -18.73
CA LEU A 437 -10.61 -3.94 -19.79
C LEU A 437 -10.13 -5.38 -19.54
N THR A 438 -11.07 -6.33 -19.50
CA THR A 438 -10.75 -7.74 -19.34
C THR A 438 -10.09 -8.23 -20.62
N GLU A 439 -8.79 -8.54 -20.58
CA GLU A 439 -8.14 -9.21 -21.71
C GLU A 439 -8.66 -10.65 -21.85
N GLU A 440 -8.99 -11.07 -23.06
CA GLU A 440 -9.34 -12.46 -23.32
C GLU A 440 -8.10 -13.37 -23.12
N PRO A 441 -8.25 -14.49 -22.38
CA PRO A 441 -7.15 -15.43 -22.22
C PRO A 441 -6.78 -16.06 -23.56
N ALA A 442 -5.48 -16.16 -23.85
CA ALA A 442 -4.96 -16.86 -25.02
C ALA A 442 -4.30 -18.19 -24.61
N GLY A 443 -4.80 -19.31 -25.14
CA GLY A 443 -4.16 -20.64 -25.13
C GLY A 443 -4.40 -21.50 -23.88
N ASP A 444 -4.36 -22.82 -24.10
CA ASP A 444 -4.73 -23.85 -23.10
C ASP A 444 -3.52 -24.51 -22.41
N ALA A 445 -2.34 -24.52 -23.04
CA ALA A 445 -1.13 -25.09 -22.47
C ALA A 445 -0.26 -24.02 -21.83
N VAL A 446 -0.12 -24.03 -20.50
CA VAL A 446 0.67 -23.04 -19.77
C VAL A 446 1.60 -23.66 -18.76
N ALA A 447 2.89 -23.36 -18.93
CA ALA A 447 3.92 -23.69 -17.96
C ALA A 447 3.93 -22.66 -16.83
N TRP A 448 3.84 -23.12 -15.60
CA TRP A 448 3.87 -22.25 -14.42
C TRP A 448 5.27 -22.25 -13.86
N VAL A 449 5.92 -21.09 -13.90
CA VAL A 449 7.30 -20.92 -13.43
C VAL A 449 7.28 -20.32 -12.03
N LEU A 450 7.90 -21.00 -11.08
CA LEU A 450 8.04 -20.55 -9.70
C LEU A 450 9.53 -20.44 -9.37
N SER A 451 9.86 -19.52 -8.47
CA SER A 451 11.21 -19.45 -7.93
C SER A 451 11.24 -18.96 -6.49
N GLY A 452 12.25 -19.41 -5.74
CA GLY A 452 12.54 -18.98 -4.38
C GLY A 452 14.05 -18.79 -4.19
N LYS A 453 14.44 -18.02 -3.17
CA LYS A 453 15.87 -17.84 -2.84
C LYS A 453 16.52 -19.13 -2.34
N ASP A 454 15.73 -19.98 -1.69
CA ASP A 454 16.08 -21.32 -1.26
C ASP A 454 14.92 -22.30 -1.56
N GLY A 455 15.11 -23.57 -1.18
CA GLY A 455 14.09 -24.60 -1.38
C GLY A 455 12.83 -24.36 -0.56
N ASP A 456 12.94 -23.81 0.65
CA ASP A 456 11.82 -23.61 1.56
C ASP A 456 10.91 -22.48 1.04
N ALA A 457 11.51 -21.38 0.58
CA ALA A 457 10.81 -20.28 -0.09
C ALA A 457 10.10 -20.74 -1.37
N LEU A 458 10.71 -21.62 -2.17
CA LEU A 458 10.06 -22.18 -3.35
C LEU A 458 8.81 -23.01 -2.99
N ARG A 459 8.89 -23.82 -1.91
CA ARG A 459 7.75 -24.60 -1.42
C ARG A 459 6.66 -23.71 -0.82
N ALA A 460 7.04 -22.65 -0.12
CA ALA A 460 6.10 -21.65 0.41
C ALA A 460 5.37 -20.94 -0.74
N GLN A 461 6.07 -20.56 -1.80
CA GLN A 461 5.47 -19.96 -3.00
C GLN A 461 4.43 -20.88 -3.65
N ALA A 462 4.71 -22.17 -3.73
CA ALA A 462 3.76 -23.16 -4.25
C ALA A 462 2.50 -23.26 -3.39
N ARG A 463 2.64 -23.20 -2.05
CA ARG A 463 1.51 -23.22 -1.11
C ARG A 463 0.64 -21.98 -1.22
N GLN A 464 1.25 -20.79 -1.23
CA GLN A 464 0.54 -19.53 -1.38
C GLN A 464 -0.23 -19.47 -2.70
N LEU A 465 0.35 -20.03 -3.78
CA LEU A 465 -0.32 -20.06 -5.07
C LEU A 465 -1.51 -21.04 -5.10
N LEU A 466 -1.46 -22.15 -4.34
CA LEU A 466 -2.62 -23.03 -4.15
C LEU A 466 -3.75 -22.34 -3.41
N GLU A 467 -3.42 -21.62 -2.33
CA GLU A 467 -4.38 -20.84 -1.54
C GLU A 467 -5.04 -19.77 -2.41
N HIS A 468 -4.23 -19.02 -3.16
CA HIS A 468 -4.70 -18.01 -4.13
C HIS A 468 -5.67 -18.59 -5.15
N LEU A 469 -5.39 -19.76 -5.71
CA LEU A 469 -6.28 -20.43 -6.66
C LEU A 469 -7.55 -21.01 -6.03
N ALA A 470 -7.56 -21.22 -4.72
CA ALA A 470 -8.76 -21.65 -4.00
C ALA A 470 -9.67 -20.45 -3.71
N GLU A 471 -9.09 -19.29 -3.38
CA GLU A 471 -9.81 -18.04 -3.16
C GLU A 471 -10.30 -17.39 -4.46
N HIS A 472 -9.62 -17.63 -5.59
CA HIS A 472 -9.92 -17.04 -6.89
C HIS A 472 -10.15 -18.07 -8.01
N PRO A 473 -11.22 -18.90 -7.91
CA PRO A 473 -11.50 -19.95 -8.89
C PRO A 473 -11.84 -19.40 -10.30
N GLU A 474 -12.20 -18.13 -10.40
CA GLU A 474 -12.51 -17.43 -11.66
C GLU A 474 -11.27 -17.10 -12.51
N GLN A 475 -10.07 -17.15 -11.93
CA GLN A 475 -8.85 -16.76 -12.64
C GLN A 475 -8.44 -17.78 -13.70
N HIS A 476 -8.23 -17.29 -14.91
CA HIS A 476 -7.78 -18.14 -16.00
C HIS A 476 -6.32 -18.59 -15.78
N PRO A 477 -5.99 -19.89 -15.88
CA PRO A 477 -4.64 -20.39 -15.62
C PRO A 477 -3.55 -19.71 -16.45
N SER A 478 -3.87 -19.31 -17.68
CA SER A 478 -2.89 -18.65 -18.56
C SER A 478 -2.56 -17.21 -18.16
N ALA A 479 -3.50 -16.51 -17.52
CA ALA A 479 -3.24 -15.18 -16.95
C ALA A 479 -2.26 -15.28 -15.78
N VAL A 480 -2.44 -16.27 -14.90
CA VAL A 480 -1.54 -16.53 -13.78
C VAL A 480 -0.15 -16.90 -14.28
N ALA A 481 -0.04 -17.84 -15.23
CA ALA A 481 1.24 -18.22 -15.82
C ALA A 481 1.98 -17.02 -16.43
N ARG A 482 1.26 -16.15 -17.15
CA ARG A 482 1.81 -14.92 -17.72
C ARG A 482 2.34 -14.00 -16.62
N SER A 483 1.60 -13.83 -15.53
CA SER A 483 2.02 -13.02 -14.39
C SER A 483 3.29 -13.58 -13.75
N LEU A 484 3.36 -14.89 -13.50
CA LEU A 484 4.53 -15.54 -12.90
C LEU A 484 5.82 -15.28 -13.69
N VAL A 485 5.73 -15.20 -15.02
CA VAL A 485 6.90 -14.94 -15.87
C VAL A 485 7.23 -13.45 -16.00
N ARG A 486 6.22 -12.58 -16.10
CA ARG A 486 6.44 -11.15 -16.40
C ARG A 486 6.64 -10.27 -15.18
N THR A 487 6.13 -10.68 -14.02
CA THR A 487 5.93 -9.79 -12.86
C THR A 487 6.62 -10.27 -11.59
N ARG A 488 7.40 -11.36 -11.65
CA ARG A 488 8.10 -11.93 -10.49
C ARG A 488 9.59 -12.04 -10.76
N THR A 489 10.38 -11.79 -9.72
CA THR A 489 11.84 -11.93 -9.76
C THR A 489 12.21 -13.41 -9.88
N ALA A 490 13.08 -13.75 -10.82
CA ALA A 490 13.50 -15.14 -11.08
C ALA A 490 14.68 -15.57 -10.20
N PHE A 491 14.40 -16.10 -9.01
CA PHE A 491 15.38 -16.54 -8.02
C PHE A 491 16.11 -17.86 -8.38
N PRO A 492 17.18 -18.24 -7.64
CA PRO A 492 18.00 -19.40 -7.97
C PRO A 492 17.28 -20.75 -7.90
N HIS A 493 16.46 -21.01 -6.88
CA HIS A 493 15.71 -22.26 -6.80
C HIS A 493 14.44 -22.13 -7.63
N ARG A 494 14.26 -22.98 -8.64
CA ARG A 494 13.20 -22.85 -9.64
C ARG A 494 12.42 -24.14 -9.78
N ALA A 495 11.13 -23.99 -10.03
CA ALA A 495 10.27 -25.08 -10.46
C ALA A 495 9.46 -24.66 -11.69
N VAL A 496 9.18 -25.63 -12.56
CA VAL A 496 8.20 -25.51 -13.63
C VAL A 496 7.14 -26.58 -13.40
N VAL A 497 5.89 -26.15 -13.26
CA VAL A 497 4.72 -27.03 -13.20
C VAL A 497 4.05 -27.05 -14.56
N LEU A 498 3.83 -28.26 -15.09
CA LEU A 498 3.18 -28.56 -16.36
C LEU A 498 1.89 -29.37 -16.09
N GLY A 499 1.04 -29.54 -17.09
CA GLY A 499 -0.13 -30.42 -16.96
C GLY A 499 -1.12 -29.97 -15.87
N ASP A 500 -1.41 -30.84 -14.90
CA ASP A 500 -2.27 -30.51 -13.77
C ASP A 500 -1.52 -29.61 -12.77
N VAL A 501 -1.74 -28.30 -12.94
CA VAL A 501 -1.13 -27.25 -12.11
C VAL A 501 -1.42 -27.44 -10.63
N ARG A 502 -2.65 -27.83 -10.24
CA ARG A 502 -3.01 -27.94 -8.81
C ARG A 502 -2.30 -29.14 -8.18
N ALA A 503 -2.29 -30.28 -8.86
CA ALA A 503 -1.57 -31.46 -8.39
C ALA A 503 -0.06 -31.20 -8.32
N GLY A 504 0.52 -30.56 -9.34
CA GLY A 504 1.94 -30.23 -9.38
C GLY A 504 2.37 -29.23 -8.30
N LEU A 505 1.59 -28.17 -8.06
CA LEU A 505 1.84 -27.25 -6.94
C LEU A 505 1.72 -27.95 -5.58
N ALA A 506 0.75 -28.85 -5.41
CA ALA A 506 0.58 -29.60 -4.18
C ALA A 506 1.75 -30.55 -3.91
N ALA A 507 2.25 -31.23 -4.94
CA ALA A 507 3.45 -32.06 -4.86
C ALA A 507 4.69 -31.19 -4.53
N LEU A 508 4.89 -30.08 -5.24
CA LEU A 508 5.99 -29.16 -5.00
C LEU A 508 5.98 -28.60 -3.57
N SER A 509 4.83 -28.20 -3.05
CA SER A 509 4.68 -27.66 -1.69
C SER A 509 5.06 -28.66 -0.58
N ARG A 510 4.96 -29.96 -0.87
CA ARG A 510 5.26 -31.08 0.05
C ARG A 510 6.61 -31.74 -0.22
N ASP A 511 7.38 -31.24 -1.19
CA ASP A 511 8.63 -31.83 -1.64
C ASP A 511 8.48 -33.28 -2.16
N GLU A 512 7.37 -33.56 -2.84
CA GLU A 512 7.06 -34.88 -3.40
C GLU A 512 7.37 -34.97 -4.90
N PRO A 513 7.88 -36.11 -5.41
CA PRO A 513 8.15 -36.28 -6.82
C PRO A 513 6.85 -36.28 -7.65
N SER A 514 6.87 -35.59 -8.79
CA SER A 514 5.77 -35.58 -9.75
C SER A 514 6.32 -35.55 -11.18
N VAL A 515 5.65 -36.25 -12.10
CA VAL A 515 5.99 -36.22 -13.54
C VAL A 515 5.72 -34.84 -14.17
N ASP A 516 4.86 -34.05 -13.53
CA ASP A 516 4.41 -32.74 -13.97
C ASP A 516 5.26 -31.60 -13.41
N VAL A 517 6.27 -31.90 -12.57
CA VAL A 517 7.08 -30.89 -11.88
C VAL A 517 8.55 -31.09 -12.22
N VAL A 518 9.17 -30.04 -12.75
CA VAL A 518 10.62 -29.99 -12.99
C VAL A 518 11.23 -28.98 -12.03
N THR A 519 12.12 -29.42 -11.14
CA THR A 519 12.85 -28.55 -10.20
C THR A 519 14.32 -28.45 -10.56
N GLY A 520 14.95 -27.31 -10.25
CA GLY A 520 16.39 -27.15 -10.38
C GLY A 520 16.91 -25.89 -9.69
N GLN A 521 18.24 -25.79 -9.59
CA GLN A 521 18.91 -24.60 -9.13
C GLN A 521 19.61 -23.94 -10.32
N ALA A 522 19.33 -22.66 -10.55
CA ALA A 522 19.95 -21.90 -11.62
C ALA A 522 21.44 -21.70 -11.33
N ALA A 523 22.29 -22.09 -12.28
CA ALA A 523 23.71 -21.80 -12.29
C ALA A 523 24.03 -20.75 -13.37
N ALA A 524 25.19 -20.08 -13.26
CA ALA A 524 25.68 -19.22 -14.31
C ALA A 524 25.81 -20.02 -15.62
N SER A 525 25.15 -19.57 -16.69
CA SER A 525 25.19 -20.27 -17.98
C SER A 525 26.60 -20.22 -18.56
N THR A 526 27.11 -21.36 -19.00
CA THR A 526 28.37 -21.46 -19.75
C THR A 526 28.14 -21.46 -21.27
N GLY A 527 26.92 -21.13 -21.73
CA GLY A 527 26.49 -21.20 -23.13
C GLY A 527 25.51 -22.35 -23.39
N VAL A 528 24.82 -22.30 -24.54
CA VAL A 528 23.83 -23.31 -24.98
C VAL A 528 24.34 -23.97 -26.25
N ALA A 529 24.37 -25.31 -26.27
CA ALA A 529 24.72 -26.10 -27.46
C ALA A 529 23.47 -26.83 -27.98
N PHE A 530 23.08 -26.55 -29.23
CA PHE A 530 22.02 -27.29 -29.91
C PHE A 530 22.63 -28.48 -30.64
N VAL A 531 22.15 -29.68 -30.30
CA VAL A 531 22.61 -30.95 -30.90
C VAL A 531 21.57 -31.41 -31.92
N PHE A 532 21.97 -31.52 -33.18
CA PHE A 532 21.11 -31.98 -34.28
C PHE A 532 21.53 -33.41 -34.67
N PRO A 533 20.85 -34.45 -34.14
CA PRO A 533 21.21 -35.83 -34.46
C PRO A 533 20.84 -36.19 -35.90
N GLY A 534 21.51 -37.21 -36.44
CA GLY A 534 21.19 -37.80 -37.73
C GLY A 534 20.03 -38.82 -37.65
N GLN A 535 20.10 -39.85 -38.48
CA GLN A 535 19.09 -40.91 -38.56
C GLN A 535 18.95 -41.68 -37.22
N GLY A 536 17.71 -42.03 -36.85
CA GLY A 536 17.40 -42.90 -35.70
C GLY A 536 16.40 -42.31 -34.70
N SER A 537 16.08 -41.02 -34.81
CA SER A 537 15.14 -40.30 -33.93
C SER A 537 13.71 -40.17 -34.50
N GLN A 538 13.49 -40.55 -35.75
CA GLN A 538 12.19 -40.42 -36.42
C GLN A 538 11.13 -41.40 -35.88
N TRP A 539 9.88 -40.96 -35.81
CA TRP A 539 8.72 -41.78 -35.45
C TRP A 539 7.45 -41.33 -36.20
N SER A 540 6.49 -42.24 -36.36
CA SER A 540 5.24 -41.94 -37.09
C SER A 540 4.35 -41.00 -36.29
N GLY A 541 3.99 -39.84 -36.87
CA GLY A 541 3.22 -38.80 -36.20
C GLY A 541 4.08 -37.71 -35.56
N MET A 542 5.41 -37.74 -35.72
CA MET A 542 6.29 -36.70 -35.21
C MET A 542 5.85 -35.31 -35.70
N ALA A 543 5.79 -34.36 -34.77
CA ALA A 543 5.45 -32.95 -35.00
C ALA A 543 4.03 -32.63 -35.54
N VAL A 544 3.11 -33.60 -35.64
CA VAL A 544 1.72 -33.34 -36.08
C VAL A 544 1.01 -32.35 -35.14
N GLU A 545 1.13 -32.56 -33.83
CA GLU A 545 0.54 -31.66 -32.84
C GLU A 545 1.16 -30.26 -32.92
N LEU A 546 2.50 -30.18 -32.98
CA LEU A 546 3.23 -28.91 -33.08
C LEU A 546 2.88 -28.15 -34.37
N TYR A 547 2.63 -28.84 -35.47
CA TYR A 547 2.14 -28.23 -36.69
C TYR A 547 0.76 -27.60 -36.47
N GLY A 548 -0.14 -28.26 -35.74
CA GLY A 548 -1.47 -27.76 -35.38
C GLY A 548 -1.48 -26.61 -34.37
N SER A 549 -0.58 -26.64 -33.38
CA SER A 549 -0.64 -25.74 -32.21
C SER A 549 0.38 -24.60 -32.20
N SER A 550 1.49 -24.71 -32.94
CA SER A 550 2.55 -23.70 -32.96
C SER A 550 2.68 -23.03 -34.33
N PRO A 551 2.24 -21.76 -34.47
CA PRO A 551 2.37 -21.01 -35.72
C PRO A 551 3.84 -20.86 -36.17
N VAL A 552 4.77 -20.73 -35.21
CA VAL A 552 6.21 -20.63 -35.49
C VAL A 552 6.75 -21.92 -36.08
N PHE A 553 6.37 -23.06 -35.50
CA PHE A 553 6.79 -24.38 -36.01
C PHE A 553 6.19 -24.65 -37.39
N ARG A 554 4.89 -24.41 -37.56
CA ARG A 554 4.17 -24.56 -38.83
C ARG A 554 4.84 -23.77 -39.95
N ALA A 555 5.09 -22.48 -39.72
CA ALA A 555 5.72 -21.60 -40.72
C ALA A 555 7.06 -22.16 -41.19
N ARG A 556 7.89 -22.67 -40.28
CA ARG A 556 9.20 -23.25 -40.66
C ARG A 556 9.07 -24.58 -41.40
N LEU A 557 8.11 -25.43 -41.04
CA LEU A 557 7.88 -26.67 -41.75
C LEU A 557 7.33 -26.42 -43.17
N ASP A 558 6.42 -25.45 -43.33
CA ASP A 558 5.86 -25.05 -44.62
C ASP A 558 6.96 -24.46 -45.55
N GLU A 559 7.88 -23.66 -45.03
CA GLU A 559 9.05 -23.19 -45.77
C GLU A 559 9.95 -24.34 -46.25
N CYS A 560 10.23 -25.31 -45.38
CA CYS A 560 10.99 -26.50 -45.77
C CYS A 560 10.28 -27.30 -46.87
N ALA A 561 8.95 -27.46 -46.77
CA ALA A 561 8.16 -28.16 -47.77
C ALA A 561 8.13 -27.44 -49.13
N ALA A 562 8.18 -26.11 -49.14
CA ALA A 562 8.26 -25.32 -50.37
C ALA A 562 9.64 -25.34 -51.04
N ALA A 563 10.71 -25.59 -50.26
CA ALA A 563 12.09 -25.63 -50.75
C ALA A 563 12.50 -27.01 -51.30
N LEU A 564 11.78 -28.07 -50.92
CA LEU A 564 11.94 -29.45 -51.41
C LEU A 564 11.10 -29.67 -52.67
#